data_AF-A0A8W8MQ04-F1
#
_entry.id   AF-A0A8W8MQ04-F1
#
_cell.length_a   1.000
_cell.length_b   1.000
_cell.length_c   1.000
_cell.angle_alpha   90.00
_cell.angle_beta   90.00
_cell.angle_gamma   90.00
#
_symmetry.space_group_name_H-M   'P 1'
#
loop_
_entity.id
_entity.type
_entity.pdbx_description
1 polymer ?
#
loop_
_entity_poly.entity_id
_entity_poly.type
_entity_poly.pdbx_seq_one_letter_code
_entity_poly.pdbx_strand_id
1 'polypeptide(L)'
;MAGNCFFALPKTKEQLKEKNRKLRKELGTVGSQYRENVWSVIKNLKKRYDEIKYDLMPGYEKLKRLIKSSTSDEVLEGCRVPEHKHSVQNKGGCCCNNNASIDNIYDAVAARYGQSGGTFGLLKNCAELAGYVTIPKMIREVTEMHKAEIADQNEELKHYIQCYDHMFERAHKRLSNLRHEYEKSKQQRPHNRYPRLKEMVKAVIEDKKLMPDGFDEFYDANSL
;
A
#
# COMPACT_ATOMS: atom_id res chain seq x y z
N MET A 1 -0.76 -47.99 -5.49
CA MET A 1 -1.03 -46.89 -6.45
C MET A 1 -0.01 -45.79 -6.17
N ALA A 2 1.00 -45.65 -7.01
CA ALA A 2 2.04 -44.64 -6.85
C ALA A 2 1.51 -43.30 -7.38
N GLY A 3 1.34 -42.33 -6.47
CA GLY A 3 0.99 -40.97 -6.85
C GLY A 3 2.14 -40.34 -7.63
N ASN A 4 1.89 -39.93 -8.86
CA ASN A 4 2.81 -39.13 -9.65
C ASN A 4 3.03 -37.79 -8.93
N CYS A 5 4.09 -37.73 -8.12
CA CYS A 5 4.73 -36.47 -7.77
C CYS A 5 5.28 -35.88 -9.08
N PHE A 6 4.48 -35.06 -9.76
CA PHE A 6 4.96 -34.20 -10.84
C PHE A 6 6.02 -33.28 -10.24
N PHE A 7 7.29 -33.68 -10.34
CA PHE A 7 8.42 -32.81 -10.12
C PHE A 7 8.32 -31.69 -11.17
N ALA A 8 7.80 -30.54 -10.76
CA ALA A 8 7.84 -29.34 -11.59
C ALA A 8 9.29 -29.13 -12.02
N LEU A 9 9.56 -29.22 -13.32
CA LEU A 9 10.91 -29.10 -13.85
C LEU A 9 11.54 -27.79 -13.35
N PRO A 10 12.82 -27.81 -12.92
CA PRO A 10 13.50 -26.61 -12.44
C PRO A 10 13.45 -25.53 -13.52
N LYS A 11 12.85 -24.36 -13.21
CA LYS A 11 12.75 -23.24 -14.15
C LYS A 11 14.12 -22.89 -14.73
N THR A 12 14.21 -22.59 -16.02
CA THR A 12 15.48 -22.17 -16.62
C THR A 12 15.84 -20.74 -16.21
N LYS A 13 17.12 -20.33 -16.34
CA LYS A 13 17.56 -18.96 -16.03
C LYS A 13 16.78 -17.93 -16.87
N GLU A 14 16.57 -18.24 -18.16
CA GLU A 14 15.81 -17.37 -19.07
C GLU A 14 14.32 -17.27 -18.68
N GLN A 15 13.69 -18.37 -18.25
CA GLN A 15 12.32 -18.31 -17.71
C GLN A 15 12.22 -17.43 -16.46
N LEU A 16 13.24 -17.46 -15.59
CA LEU A 16 13.28 -16.62 -14.40
C LEU A 16 13.49 -15.14 -14.74
N LYS A 17 14.34 -14.82 -15.73
CA LYS A 17 14.51 -13.45 -16.25
C LYS A 17 13.23 -12.91 -16.87
N GLU A 18 12.54 -13.71 -17.67
CA GLU A 18 11.28 -13.28 -18.29
C GLU A 18 10.17 -13.06 -17.25
N LYS A 19 10.11 -13.93 -16.22
CA LYS A 19 9.22 -13.71 -15.07
C LYS A 19 9.57 -12.40 -14.35
N ASN A 20 10.85 -12.11 -14.14
CA ASN A 20 11.30 -10.87 -13.50
C ASN A 20 10.87 -9.64 -14.29
N ARG A 21 11.09 -9.65 -15.61
CA ARG A 21 10.65 -8.58 -16.51
C ARG A 21 9.15 -8.32 -16.41
N LYS A 22 8.32 -9.37 -16.38
CA LYS A 22 6.86 -9.25 -16.21
C LYS A 22 6.49 -8.65 -14.85
N LEU A 23 7.10 -9.15 -13.77
CA LEU A 23 6.86 -8.66 -12.41
C LEU A 23 7.27 -7.20 -12.23
N ARG A 24 8.38 -6.76 -12.82
CA ARG A 24 8.78 -5.35 -12.80
C ARG A 24 7.77 -4.44 -13.49
N LYS A 25 7.26 -4.87 -14.64
CA LYS A 25 6.21 -4.12 -15.36
C LYS A 25 4.94 -4.02 -14.51
N GLU A 26 4.50 -5.14 -13.93
CA GLU A 26 3.33 -5.17 -13.05
C GLU A 26 3.51 -4.27 -11.82
N LEU A 27 4.66 -4.35 -11.13
CA LEU A 27 4.99 -3.48 -10.01
C LEU A 27 4.99 -2.00 -10.40
N GLY A 28 5.53 -1.67 -11.58
CA GLY A 28 5.50 -0.31 -12.11
C GLY A 28 4.08 0.18 -12.36
N THR A 29 3.23 -0.64 -12.96
CA THR A 29 1.81 -0.32 -13.22
C THR A 29 1.04 -0.10 -11.92
N VAL A 30 1.11 -1.05 -10.97
CA VAL A 30 0.39 -0.95 -9.69
C VAL A 30 0.89 0.24 -8.87
N GLY A 31 2.20 0.50 -8.87
CA GLY A 31 2.77 1.67 -8.20
C GLY A 31 2.33 3.01 -8.80
N SER A 32 2.24 3.10 -10.13
CA SER A 32 1.70 4.30 -10.80
C SER A 32 0.22 4.50 -10.50
N GLN A 33 -0.59 3.44 -10.55
CA GLN A 33 -2.01 3.51 -10.19
C GLN A 33 -2.21 3.96 -8.73
N TYR A 34 -1.41 3.44 -7.79
CA TYR A 34 -1.48 3.86 -6.40
C TYR A 34 -1.13 5.34 -6.25
N ARG A 35 -0.10 5.80 -6.97
CA ARG A 35 0.32 7.20 -6.98
C ARG A 35 -0.80 8.13 -7.47
N GLU A 36 -1.40 7.78 -8.58
CA GLU A 36 -2.42 8.60 -9.25
C GLU A 36 -3.74 8.60 -8.50
N ASN A 37 -4.20 7.43 -8.05
CA ASN A 37 -5.55 7.27 -7.51
C ASN A 37 -5.64 7.49 -6.00
N VAL A 38 -4.59 7.14 -5.26
CA VAL A 38 -4.61 7.14 -3.78
C VAL A 38 -3.73 8.26 -3.22
N TRP A 39 -2.45 8.23 -3.58
CA TRP A 39 -1.47 9.14 -2.98
C TRP A 39 -1.75 10.60 -3.33
N SER A 40 -2.12 10.89 -4.57
CA SER A 40 -2.48 12.26 -5.01
C SER A 40 -3.62 12.84 -4.16
N VAL A 41 -4.62 12.03 -3.83
CA VAL A 41 -5.79 12.40 -3.01
C VAL A 41 -5.38 12.67 -1.58
N ILE A 42 -4.60 11.78 -0.96
CA ILE A 42 -4.13 11.94 0.42
C ILE A 42 -3.21 13.16 0.54
N LYS A 43 -2.31 13.37 -0.43
CA LYS A 43 -1.44 14.54 -0.49
C LYS A 43 -2.24 15.83 -0.63
N ASN A 44 -3.24 15.87 -1.51
CA ASN A 44 -4.14 17.03 -1.63
C ASN A 44 -4.96 17.26 -0.35
N LEU A 45 -5.43 16.20 0.31
CA LEU A 45 -6.14 16.26 1.58
C LEU A 45 -5.25 16.91 2.66
N LYS A 46 -4.00 16.44 2.80
CA LYS A 46 -3.02 17.00 3.74
C LYS A 46 -2.72 18.47 3.43
N LYS A 47 -2.37 18.80 2.19
CA LYS A 47 -2.06 20.18 1.77
C LYS A 47 -3.21 21.13 2.09
N ARG A 48 -4.43 20.82 1.66
CA ARG A 48 -5.61 21.68 1.89
C ARG A 48 -6.02 21.73 3.35
N TYR A 49 -5.79 20.66 4.11
CA TYR A 49 -6.02 20.66 5.55
C TYR A 49 -5.03 21.59 6.27
N ASP A 50 -3.74 21.54 5.92
CA ASP A 50 -2.71 22.40 6.48
C ASP A 50 -2.96 23.89 6.19
N GLU A 51 -3.52 24.22 5.01
CA GLU A 51 -3.93 25.59 4.65
C GLU A 51 -5.09 26.13 5.51
N ILE A 52 -5.94 25.28 6.07
CA ILE A 52 -7.17 25.71 6.77
C ILE A 52 -7.18 25.38 8.27
N LYS A 53 -6.16 24.68 8.79
CA LYS A 53 -6.19 24.13 10.16
C LYS A 53 -6.33 25.20 11.24
N TYR A 54 -5.88 26.43 10.98
CA TYR A 54 -5.94 27.57 11.90
C TYR A 54 -7.17 28.49 11.70
N ASP A 55 -7.98 28.26 10.67
CA ASP A 55 -9.19 29.06 10.42
C ASP A 55 -10.36 28.57 11.30
N LEU A 56 -11.01 29.49 12.02
CA LEU A 56 -12.19 29.17 12.84
C LEU A 56 -13.51 29.17 12.03
N MET A 57 -13.71 30.09 11.07
CA MET A 57 -14.98 30.18 10.30
C MET A 57 -14.86 30.97 8.97
N PRO A 58 -13.97 30.54 8.06
CA PRO A 58 -14.37 29.97 6.74
C PRO A 58 -13.88 28.52 6.56
N GLY A 59 -13.12 28.00 7.54
CA GLY A 59 -12.50 26.68 7.52
C GLY A 59 -13.50 25.52 7.54
N TYR A 60 -14.66 25.66 8.20
CA TYR A 60 -15.65 24.58 8.28
C TYR A 60 -16.24 24.17 6.91
N GLU A 61 -16.71 25.12 6.10
CA GLU A 61 -17.27 24.81 4.77
C GLU A 61 -16.18 24.35 3.79
N LYS A 62 -14.94 24.83 3.95
CA LYS A 62 -13.78 24.31 3.21
C LYS A 62 -13.49 22.86 3.60
N LEU A 63 -13.46 22.54 4.90
CA LEU A 63 -13.21 21.19 5.42
C LEU A 63 -14.31 20.20 5.00
N LYS A 64 -15.57 20.62 5.03
CA LYS A 64 -16.70 19.84 4.50
C LYS A 64 -16.54 19.53 3.01
N ARG A 65 -16.22 20.53 2.19
CA ARG A 65 -15.99 20.34 0.76
C ARG A 65 -14.80 19.41 0.52
N LEU A 66 -13.73 19.57 1.28
CA LEU A 66 -12.53 18.74 1.22
C LEU A 66 -12.84 17.27 1.50
N ILE A 67 -13.53 16.98 2.60
CA ILE A 67 -13.94 15.60 2.94
C ILE A 67 -14.78 15.00 1.80
N LYS A 68 -15.77 15.73 1.29
CA LYS A 68 -16.63 15.25 0.20
C LYS A 68 -15.85 14.97 -1.09
N SER A 69 -14.95 15.86 -1.50
CA SER A 69 -14.14 15.66 -2.70
C SER A 69 -13.15 14.50 -2.55
N SER A 70 -12.56 14.35 -1.36
CA SER A 70 -11.59 13.28 -1.06
C SER A 70 -12.24 11.93 -0.75
N THR A 71 -13.57 11.85 -0.72
CA THR A 71 -14.32 10.61 -0.48
C THR A 71 -15.46 10.43 -1.49
N SER A 72 -15.33 11.04 -2.67
CA SER A 72 -16.28 10.85 -3.78
C SER A 72 -16.31 9.39 -4.22
N ASP A 73 -17.38 8.99 -4.90
CA ASP A 73 -17.50 7.62 -5.41
C ASP A 73 -16.35 7.28 -6.37
N GLU A 74 -15.92 8.24 -7.20
CA GLU A 74 -14.76 8.12 -8.08
C GLU A 74 -13.46 7.86 -7.32
N VAL A 75 -13.21 8.61 -6.24
CA VAL A 75 -12.01 8.43 -5.41
C VAL A 75 -12.02 7.07 -4.71
N LEU A 76 -13.17 6.67 -4.16
CA LEU A 76 -13.29 5.37 -3.51
C LEU A 76 -13.13 4.22 -4.51
N GLU A 77 -13.67 4.35 -5.72
CA GLU A 77 -13.45 3.37 -6.78
C GLU A 77 -11.96 3.29 -7.16
N GLY A 78 -11.27 4.44 -7.29
CA GLY A 78 -9.83 4.50 -7.54
C GLY A 78 -8.97 3.91 -6.42
N CYS A 79 -9.51 3.81 -5.20
CA CYS A 79 -8.83 3.18 -4.07
C CYS A 79 -9.02 1.65 -4.02
N ARG A 80 -9.86 1.06 -4.88
CA ARG A 80 -9.97 -0.40 -4.96
C ARG A 80 -8.68 -0.99 -5.47
N VAL A 81 -8.39 -2.22 -5.03
CA VAL A 81 -7.25 -2.98 -5.53
C VAL A 81 -7.47 -3.24 -7.02
N PRO A 82 -6.52 -2.84 -7.89
CA PRO A 82 -6.65 -3.10 -9.32
C PRO A 82 -6.57 -4.61 -9.59
N GLU A 83 -7.22 -5.07 -10.65
CA GLU A 83 -7.06 -6.47 -11.08
C GLU A 83 -5.67 -6.68 -11.70
N HIS A 84 -4.87 -7.55 -11.09
CA HIS A 84 -3.59 -7.97 -11.66
C HIS A 84 -3.21 -9.39 -11.24
N LYS A 85 -2.31 -10.02 -12.00
CA LYS A 85 -2.04 -11.46 -11.93
C LYS A 85 -1.64 -11.96 -10.54
N HIS A 86 -0.87 -11.17 -9.80
CA HIS A 86 -0.37 -11.56 -8.47
C HIS A 86 -1.17 -10.98 -7.31
N SER A 87 -2.37 -10.45 -7.59
CA SER A 87 -3.22 -9.85 -6.56
C SER A 87 -3.58 -10.83 -5.47
N VAL A 88 -3.58 -10.36 -4.23
CA VAL A 88 -4.04 -11.12 -3.07
C VAL A 88 -5.52 -11.52 -3.20
N GLN A 89 -6.30 -10.78 -3.99
CA GLN A 89 -7.72 -11.04 -4.25
C GLN A 89 -7.95 -12.18 -5.25
N ASN A 90 -6.96 -12.50 -6.08
CA ASN A 90 -7.04 -13.56 -7.10
C ASN A 90 -6.80 -14.97 -6.54
N LYS A 91 -6.59 -15.12 -5.22
CA LYS A 91 -6.58 -16.42 -4.57
C LYS A 91 -8.01 -16.95 -4.48
N GLY A 92 -8.44 -17.65 -5.54
CA GLY A 92 -9.61 -18.52 -5.50
C GLY A 92 -9.54 -19.44 -4.27
N GLY A 93 -10.68 -19.61 -3.60
CA GLY A 93 -10.83 -20.23 -2.28
C GLY A 93 -9.87 -21.39 -2.01
N CYS A 94 -8.83 -21.11 -1.23
CA CYS A 94 -8.10 -22.14 -0.50
C CYS A 94 -8.62 -22.12 0.93
N CYS A 95 -9.10 -23.27 1.39
CA CYS A 95 -9.87 -23.47 2.61
C CYS A 95 -9.01 -23.29 3.88
N CYS A 96 -8.64 -22.05 4.20
CA CYS A 96 -7.98 -21.68 5.45
C CYS A 96 -8.62 -20.39 5.97
N ASN A 97 -9.62 -20.51 6.85
CA ASN A 97 -10.21 -19.50 7.74
C ASN A 97 -10.21 -18.03 7.28
N ASN A 98 -11.41 -17.49 7.07
CA ASN A 98 -11.71 -16.06 6.87
C ASN A 98 -11.39 -15.14 8.07
N ASN A 99 -10.60 -15.62 9.04
CA ASN A 99 -10.04 -14.89 10.17
C ASN A 99 -8.49 -14.98 10.20
N ALA A 100 -7.84 -15.34 9.08
CA ALA A 100 -6.39 -15.21 8.97
C ALA A 100 -6.03 -13.72 9.01
N SER A 101 -5.74 -13.26 10.22
CA SER A 101 -5.27 -11.91 10.51
C SER A 101 -4.20 -11.49 9.50
N ILE A 102 -4.26 -10.23 9.11
CA ILE A 102 -3.27 -9.47 8.33
C ILE A 102 -1.82 -9.78 8.81
N ASP A 103 -1.66 -10.17 10.08
CA ASP A 103 -0.42 -10.53 10.75
C ASP A 103 0.31 -11.76 10.14
N ASN A 104 -0.39 -12.75 9.60
CA ASN A 104 0.21 -14.03 9.19
C ASN A 104 1.09 -13.97 7.93
N ILE A 105 0.92 -12.95 7.07
CA ILE A 105 1.77 -12.78 5.87
C ILE A 105 3.10 -12.12 6.24
N TYR A 106 3.06 -11.20 7.21
CA TYR A 106 4.26 -10.54 7.73
C TYR A 106 5.12 -11.50 8.57
N ASP A 107 4.50 -12.38 9.35
CA ASP A 107 5.19 -13.41 10.15
C ASP A 107 5.95 -14.44 9.30
N ALA A 108 5.40 -14.83 8.14
CA ALA A 108 6.02 -15.80 7.24
C ALA A 108 7.32 -15.27 6.57
N VAL A 109 7.48 -13.95 6.50
CA VAL A 109 8.67 -13.27 5.94
C VAL A 109 9.72 -13.04 7.03
N ALA A 110 9.31 -12.60 8.22
CA ALA A 110 10.20 -12.50 9.39
C ALA A 110 10.91 -13.84 9.69
N ALA A 111 10.20 -14.96 9.50
CA ALA A 111 10.77 -16.30 9.65
C ALA A 111 11.85 -16.66 8.60
N ARG A 112 11.82 -16.07 7.39
CA ARG A 112 12.82 -16.34 6.33
C ARG A 112 14.06 -15.45 6.42
N TYR A 113 13.91 -14.19 6.84
CA TYR A 113 15.03 -13.25 7.00
C TYR A 113 15.71 -13.33 8.38
N GLY A 114 15.14 -14.06 9.35
CA GLY A 114 15.79 -14.35 10.64
C GLY A 114 17.08 -15.18 10.54
N GLN A 115 17.36 -15.78 9.37
CA GLN A 115 18.55 -16.63 9.17
C GLN A 115 19.71 -15.98 8.40
N SER A 116 19.53 -14.82 7.75
CA SER A 116 20.61 -14.18 6.97
C SER A 116 21.19 -13.00 7.75
N GLY A 117 22.28 -13.27 8.47
CA GLY A 117 22.92 -12.38 9.44
C GLY A 117 23.32 -11.01 8.88
N GLY A 118 22.79 -9.96 9.50
CA GLY A 118 23.21 -8.58 9.33
C GLY A 118 22.28 -7.63 10.07
N THR A 119 22.83 -6.70 10.84
CA THR A 119 22.12 -5.68 11.64
C THR A 119 21.15 -4.80 10.82
N PHE A 120 21.28 -4.78 9.48
CA PHE A 120 20.36 -4.12 8.55
C PHE A 120 19.06 -4.90 8.28
N GLY A 121 19.04 -6.23 8.44
CA GLY A 121 17.86 -7.07 8.17
C GLY A 121 16.78 -6.99 9.26
N LEU A 122 17.19 -6.79 10.52
CA LEU A 122 16.28 -6.73 11.67
C LEU A 122 15.35 -5.51 11.62
N LEU A 123 15.84 -4.34 11.18
CA LEU A 123 15.03 -3.13 11.06
C LEU A 123 13.97 -3.22 9.95
N LYS A 124 14.30 -3.87 8.83
CA LYS A 124 13.37 -4.10 7.72
C LYS A 124 12.24 -5.05 8.12
N ASN A 125 12.56 -6.12 8.86
CA ASN A 125 11.59 -7.07 9.39
C ASN A 125 10.58 -6.43 10.37
N CYS A 126 11.04 -5.54 11.26
CA CYS A 126 10.14 -4.85 12.21
C CYS A 126 9.22 -3.83 11.54
N ALA A 127 9.68 -3.14 10.49
CA ALA A 127 8.86 -2.21 9.72
C ALA A 127 7.77 -2.96 8.93
N GLU A 128 8.14 -4.05 8.27
CA GLU A 128 7.21 -4.89 7.52
C GLU A 128 6.17 -5.55 8.45
N LEU A 129 6.57 -6.11 9.61
CA LEU A 129 5.66 -6.57 10.68
C LEU A 129 4.73 -5.48 11.22
N ALA A 130 5.18 -4.24 11.25
CA ALA A 130 4.37 -3.09 11.63
C ALA A 130 3.53 -2.54 10.47
N GLY A 131 3.47 -3.19 9.31
CA GLY A 131 2.72 -2.75 8.13
C GLY A 131 3.29 -1.52 7.41
N TYR A 132 4.55 -1.17 7.67
CA TYR A 132 5.32 -0.21 6.87
C TYR A 132 5.97 -0.95 5.71
N VAL A 133 5.61 -0.56 4.48
CA VAL A 133 6.18 -1.16 3.27
C VAL A 133 7.33 -0.27 2.80
N THR A 134 8.56 -0.75 2.96
CA THR A 134 9.75 -0.10 2.38
C THR A 134 9.98 -0.69 0.98
N ILE A 135 9.39 -0.06 -0.03
CA ILE A 135 9.61 -0.46 -1.42
C ILE A 135 11.00 0.04 -1.85
N PRO A 136 11.92 -0.84 -2.28
CA PRO A 136 13.29 -0.46 -2.57
C PRO A 136 13.35 0.54 -3.72
N LYS A 137 14.12 1.61 -3.54
CA LYS A 137 14.34 2.67 -4.53
C LYS A 137 15.04 2.16 -5.80
N MET A 138 15.84 1.09 -5.68
CA MET A 138 16.54 0.46 -6.81
C MET A 138 16.43 -1.06 -6.75
N ILE A 139 16.05 -1.64 -7.89
CA ILE A 139 15.96 -3.10 -8.09
C ILE A 139 17.10 -3.50 -9.03
N ARG A 140 18.09 -4.25 -8.53
CA ARG A 140 19.30 -4.67 -9.27
C ARG A 140 18.95 -5.32 -10.61
N GLU A 141 19.65 -5.02 -11.69
CA GLU A 141 19.44 -5.61 -13.04
C GLU A 141 19.79 -7.10 -13.10
N VAL A 142 18.91 -7.92 -13.71
CA VAL A 142 19.01 -9.40 -13.74
C VAL A 142 20.08 -9.96 -14.67
N THR A 143 20.72 -9.13 -15.49
CA THR A 143 21.63 -9.55 -16.56
C THR A 143 22.81 -10.38 -16.01
N GLU A 144 23.36 -9.96 -14.88
CA GLU A 144 24.56 -10.56 -14.26
C GLU A 144 24.24 -11.48 -13.09
N MET A 145 22.99 -11.54 -12.64
CA MET A 145 22.61 -12.34 -11.48
C MET A 145 22.69 -13.85 -11.72
N HIS A 146 22.98 -14.59 -10.66
CA HIS A 146 22.84 -16.04 -10.62
C HIS A 146 21.36 -16.46 -10.60
N LYS A 147 21.12 -17.71 -11.00
CA LYS A 147 19.77 -18.29 -11.10
C LYS A 147 18.99 -18.21 -9.78
N ALA A 148 19.66 -18.45 -8.65
CA ALA A 148 19.06 -18.36 -7.32
C ALA A 148 18.66 -16.91 -7.00
N GLU A 149 19.57 -15.95 -7.21
CA GLU A 149 19.31 -14.53 -6.97
C GLU A 149 18.12 -13.99 -7.79
N ILE A 150 17.98 -14.42 -9.05
CA ILE A 150 16.82 -14.03 -9.89
C ILE A 150 15.53 -14.64 -9.33
N ALA A 151 15.58 -15.86 -8.79
CA ALA A 151 14.43 -16.50 -8.17
C ALA A 151 14.01 -15.74 -6.90
N ASP A 152 14.97 -15.35 -6.06
CA ASP A 152 14.73 -14.59 -4.84
C ASP A 152 14.15 -13.20 -5.16
N GLN A 153 14.76 -12.47 -6.10
CA GLN A 153 14.25 -11.16 -6.54
C GLN A 153 12.84 -11.27 -7.13
N ASN A 154 12.49 -12.38 -7.80
CA ASN A 154 11.15 -12.60 -8.30
C ASN A 154 10.11 -12.78 -7.18
N GLU A 155 10.48 -13.38 -6.05
CA GLU A 155 9.58 -13.49 -4.92
C GLU A 155 9.49 -12.16 -4.15
N GLU A 156 10.58 -11.39 -4.05
CA GLU A 156 10.55 -10.01 -3.54
C GLU A 156 9.64 -9.09 -4.36
N LEU A 157 9.76 -9.12 -5.70
CA LEU A 157 8.90 -8.32 -6.58
C LEU A 157 7.41 -8.62 -6.41
N LYS A 158 7.05 -9.90 -6.26
CA LYS A 158 5.67 -10.29 -5.96
C LYS A 158 5.20 -9.77 -4.61
N HIS A 159 6.06 -9.85 -3.60
CA HIS A 159 5.76 -9.31 -2.29
C HIS A 159 5.47 -7.81 -2.37
N TYR A 160 6.29 -7.03 -3.09
CA TYR A 160 6.04 -5.60 -3.29
C TYR A 160 4.73 -5.30 -4.01
N ILE A 161 4.36 -6.12 -5.00
CA ILE A 161 3.05 -6.01 -5.66
C ILE A 161 1.92 -6.24 -4.63
N GLN A 162 2.00 -7.29 -3.81
CA GLN A 162 0.99 -7.59 -2.79
C GLN A 162 0.92 -6.52 -1.68
N CYS A 163 2.05 -5.91 -1.34
CA CYS A 163 2.08 -4.79 -0.43
C CYS A 163 1.24 -3.61 -0.95
N TYR A 164 1.28 -3.33 -2.26
CA TYR A 164 0.41 -2.29 -2.83
C TYR A 164 -1.08 -2.64 -2.69
N ASP A 165 -1.48 -3.90 -2.86
CA ASP A 165 -2.88 -4.32 -2.63
C ASP A 165 -3.35 -3.94 -1.22
N HIS A 166 -2.54 -4.26 -0.22
CA HIS A 166 -2.85 -3.92 1.17
C HIS A 166 -2.89 -2.42 1.41
N MET A 167 -2.07 -1.63 0.70
CA MET A 167 -2.11 -0.18 0.76
C MET A 167 -3.39 0.39 0.14
N PHE A 168 -3.82 -0.15 -1.01
CA PHE A 168 -5.11 0.18 -1.63
C PHE A 168 -6.27 -0.14 -0.69
N GLU A 169 -6.33 -1.35 -0.14
CA GLU A 169 -7.38 -1.77 0.82
C GLU A 169 -7.42 -0.86 2.05
N ARG A 170 -6.25 -0.50 2.59
CA ARG A 170 -6.14 0.39 3.73
C ARG A 170 -6.65 1.79 3.39
N ALA A 171 -6.26 2.33 2.24
CA ALA A 171 -6.71 3.64 1.77
C ALA A 171 -8.23 3.66 1.57
N HIS A 172 -8.76 2.66 0.88
CA HIS A 172 -10.20 2.49 0.67
C HIS A 172 -10.96 2.46 2.01
N LYS A 173 -10.49 1.66 2.97
CA LYS A 173 -11.09 1.56 4.31
C LYS A 173 -11.04 2.89 5.05
N ARG A 174 -9.90 3.60 5.03
CA ARG A 174 -9.73 4.90 5.69
C ARG A 174 -10.64 5.97 5.12
N LEU A 175 -10.70 6.10 3.80
CA LEU A 175 -11.56 7.08 3.13
C LEU A 175 -13.04 6.73 3.24
N SER A 176 -13.40 5.45 3.18
CA SER A 176 -14.78 4.99 3.43
C SER A 176 -15.23 5.32 4.87
N ASN A 177 -14.36 5.08 5.85
CA ASN A 177 -14.63 5.44 7.24
C ASN A 177 -14.75 6.95 7.43
N LEU A 178 -13.88 7.74 6.78
CA LEU A 178 -13.98 9.21 6.81
C LEU A 178 -15.33 9.69 6.27
N ARG A 179 -15.81 9.12 5.15
CA ARG A 179 -17.14 9.43 4.59
C ARG A 179 -18.26 9.06 5.56
N HIS A 180 -18.23 7.84 6.09
CA HIS A 180 -19.26 7.34 7.01
C HIS A 180 -19.35 8.17 8.28
N GLU A 181 -18.21 8.47 8.90
CA GLU A 181 -18.18 9.27 10.12
C GLU A 181 -18.52 10.74 9.86
N TYR A 182 -18.20 11.29 8.68
CA TYR A 182 -18.69 12.59 8.25
C TYR A 182 -20.23 12.62 8.15
N GLU A 183 -20.84 11.58 7.57
CA GLU A 183 -22.30 11.46 7.48
C GLU A 183 -22.94 11.37 8.87
N LYS A 184 -22.42 10.52 9.76
CA LYS A 184 -22.88 10.44 11.16
C LYS A 184 -22.74 11.77 11.91
N SER A 185 -21.66 12.52 11.66
CA SER A 185 -21.43 13.81 12.32
C SER A 185 -22.54 14.85 12.05
N LYS A 186 -23.35 14.67 10.99
CA LYS A 186 -24.50 15.54 10.69
C LYS A 186 -25.56 15.59 11.79
N GLN A 187 -25.62 14.56 12.65
CA GLN A 187 -26.54 14.50 13.79
C GLN A 187 -26.08 15.38 14.97
N GLN A 188 -24.83 15.87 14.95
CA GLN A 188 -24.26 16.68 16.02
C GLN A 188 -24.47 18.17 15.79
N ARG A 189 -24.50 18.95 16.89
CA ARG A 189 -24.52 20.41 16.82
C ARG A 189 -23.23 20.94 16.16
N PRO A 190 -23.28 22.05 15.38
CA PRO A 190 -22.14 22.55 14.61
C PRO A 190 -20.84 22.76 15.40
N HIS A 191 -20.93 23.27 16.63
CA HIS A 191 -19.77 23.54 17.50
C HIS A 191 -19.03 22.26 17.93
N ASN A 192 -19.73 21.13 18.09
CA ASN A 192 -19.12 19.83 18.39
C ASN A 192 -18.64 19.10 17.14
N ARG A 193 -19.29 19.40 16.00
CA ARG A 193 -19.00 18.76 14.73
C ARG A 193 -17.64 19.18 14.18
N TYR A 194 -17.30 20.47 14.23
CA TYR A 194 -16.08 20.97 13.59
C TYR A 194 -14.78 20.36 14.15
N PRO A 195 -14.55 20.31 15.48
CA PRO A 195 -13.36 19.64 16.03
C PRO A 195 -13.29 18.18 15.61
N ARG A 196 -14.42 17.46 15.62
CA ARG A 196 -14.49 16.07 15.18
C ARG A 196 -14.10 15.91 13.71
N LEU A 197 -14.55 16.79 12.82
CA LEU A 197 -14.14 16.77 11.40
C LEU A 197 -12.63 16.90 11.25
N LYS A 198 -11.98 17.76 12.04
CA LYS A 198 -10.51 17.92 12.02
C LYS A 198 -9.82 16.63 12.44
N GLU A 199 -10.23 16.03 13.55
CA GLU A 199 -9.62 14.79 14.04
C GLU A 199 -9.79 13.61 13.07
N MET A 200 -10.95 13.52 12.39
CA MET A 200 -11.16 12.49 11.37
C MET A 200 -10.24 12.67 10.15
N VAL A 201 -10.01 13.91 9.71
CA VAL A 201 -9.06 14.19 8.62
C VAL A 201 -7.63 13.92 9.06
N LYS A 202 -7.23 14.34 10.26
CA LYS A 202 -5.92 14.03 10.85
C LYS A 202 -5.64 12.52 10.86
N ALA A 203 -6.62 11.72 11.29
CA ALA A 203 -6.48 10.27 11.34
C ALA A 203 -6.21 9.60 9.98
N VAL A 204 -6.57 10.26 8.86
CA VAL A 204 -6.23 9.80 7.51
C VAL A 204 -4.85 10.29 7.09
N ILE A 205 -4.55 11.58 7.26
CA ILE A 205 -3.29 12.18 6.77
C ILE A 205 -2.06 11.79 7.61
N GLU A 206 -2.25 11.39 8.86
CA GLU A 206 -1.19 10.93 9.76
C GLU A 206 -0.97 9.41 9.68
N ASP A 207 -1.76 8.67 8.89
CA ASP A 207 -1.58 7.24 8.68
C ASP A 207 -0.38 6.98 7.77
N LYS A 208 0.80 6.92 8.39
CA LYS A 208 2.08 6.70 7.70
C LYS A 208 2.10 5.45 6.83
N LYS A 209 1.26 4.44 7.11
CA LYS A 209 1.18 3.20 6.31
C LYS A 209 0.50 3.41 4.95
N LEU A 210 -0.09 4.56 4.69
CA LEU A 210 -0.57 4.98 3.37
C LEU A 210 0.55 5.59 2.51
N MET A 211 1.74 5.81 3.10
CA MET A 211 2.89 6.46 2.49
C MET A 211 4.06 5.47 2.46
N PRO A 212 4.44 4.92 1.30
CA PRO A 212 5.66 4.14 1.22
C PRO A 212 6.86 5.07 1.48
N ASP A 213 7.81 4.63 2.30
CA ASP A 213 9.04 5.37 2.53
C ASP A 213 9.75 5.67 1.19
N GLY A 214 10.13 6.94 0.96
CA GLY A 214 10.83 7.37 -0.25
C GLY A 214 9.98 8.05 -1.34
N PHE A 215 8.67 8.26 -1.13
CA PHE A 215 7.85 9.06 -2.05
C PHE A 215 8.07 10.59 -1.94
N ASP A 216 8.47 11.10 -0.77
CA ASP A 216 8.66 12.54 -0.53
C ASP A 216 10.02 13.07 -1.05
N GLU A 217 11.09 12.26 -1.00
CA GLU A 217 12.46 12.72 -1.35
C GLU A 217 12.72 12.91 -2.86
N PHE A 218 11.89 12.35 -3.74
CA PHE A 218 12.10 12.47 -5.19
C PHE A 218 11.59 13.78 -5.80
N TYR A 219 10.80 14.59 -5.07
CA TYR A 219 10.14 15.75 -5.68
C TYR A 219 10.28 17.07 -4.93
N ASP A 220 10.75 17.09 -3.67
CA ASP A 220 11.31 18.33 -3.12
C ASP A 220 12.67 18.67 -3.78
N ALA A 221 13.35 17.70 -4.39
CA ALA A 221 14.56 17.91 -5.19
C ALA A 221 14.30 18.46 -6.62
N ASN A 222 13.03 18.56 -7.06
CA ASN A 222 12.64 19.19 -8.33
C ASN A 222 11.89 20.53 -8.11
N SER A 223 11.98 21.11 -6.91
CA SER A 223 11.46 22.45 -6.58
C SER A 223 12.57 23.44 -6.20
N LEU A 224 13.77 23.27 -6.76
CA LEU A 224 14.83 24.28 -6.79
C LEU A 224 15.29 24.51 -8.23
#